data_AF-A0A1F3SEJ1-F1
#
_entry.id   AF-A0A1F3SEJ1-F1
#
_cell.length_a   1.000
_cell.length_b   1.000
_cell.length_c   1.000
_cell.angle_alpha   90.00
_cell.angle_beta   90.00
_cell.angle_gamma   90.00
#
_symmetry.space_group_name_H-M   'P 1'
#
loop_
_entity.id
_entity.type
_entity.pdbx_description
1 polymer ?
#
loop_
_entity_poly.entity_id
_entity_poly.type
_entity_poly.pdbx_seq_one_letter_code
_entity_poly.pdbx_strand_id
1 'polypeptide(L)'
;MKTKIIVSIIIALINFAPALSASFDAPTRDDGRWYYVLNNSLPSEAHHQRHQEIFGRDITGYNHMVLKAIDQVQGTALDGGGYFMGRDATPPESPIGHILQLFEKPLLSPPRKASYCTGATYAAFVETLNIIIPASERAALSEDRFEALRMQELDGTRREDHVKFWGRWNADNTGHSDALIQYTGMGKVMPPNSARPGDFVNIIWKNNHGHAVIFLGWQIDAKGEKNMLYWSSQPATNGLGDSQTRLSNTKSVTFVRLTDPRKIFSFDVDTSVDN
;
A
#
# COMPACT_ATOMS: atom_id res chain seq x y z
N MET A 1 44.94 -45.70 -46.21
CA MET A 1 44.84 -44.65 -45.18
C MET A 1 43.78 -43.62 -45.58
N LYS A 2 42.56 -43.72 -45.02
CA LYS A 2 41.60 -42.60 -44.92
C LYS A 2 40.73 -42.86 -43.68
N THR A 3 41.10 -42.25 -42.56
CA THR A 3 40.36 -42.31 -41.30
C THR A 3 39.19 -41.32 -41.39
N LYS A 4 37.96 -41.82 -41.32
CA LYS A 4 36.76 -40.97 -41.18
C LYS A 4 36.60 -40.62 -39.70
N ILE A 5 36.77 -39.35 -39.36
CA ILE A 5 36.41 -38.80 -38.04
C ILE A 5 34.90 -38.57 -38.07
N ILE A 6 34.16 -39.29 -37.22
CA ILE A 6 32.75 -39.01 -36.94
C ILE A 6 32.73 -38.01 -35.78
N VAL A 7 32.32 -36.78 -36.06
CA VAL A 7 32.05 -35.76 -35.05
C VAL A 7 30.61 -35.95 -34.58
N SER A 8 30.43 -36.46 -33.37
CA SER A 8 29.13 -36.51 -32.72
C SER A 8 28.82 -35.15 -32.11
N ILE A 9 27.85 -34.43 -32.69
CA ILE A 9 27.31 -33.19 -32.12
C ILE A 9 26.32 -33.59 -31.02
N ILE A 10 26.71 -33.36 -29.76
CA ILE A 10 25.81 -33.45 -28.62
C ILE A 10 24.99 -32.15 -28.59
N ILE A 11 23.73 -32.22 -29.00
CA ILE A 11 22.76 -31.14 -28.82
C ILE A 11 22.28 -31.20 -27.37
N ALA A 12 22.76 -30.29 -26.53
CA ALA A 12 22.22 -30.08 -25.20
C ALA A 12 20.82 -29.47 -25.33
N LEU A 13 19.79 -30.27 -25.06
CA LEU A 13 18.42 -29.80 -24.89
C LEU A 13 18.35 -29.02 -23.57
N ILE A 14 18.46 -27.69 -23.66
CA ILE A 14 18.13 -26.80 -22.55
C ILE A 14 16.61 -26.82 -22.42
N ASN A 15 16.11 -27.52 -21.40
CA ASN A 15 14.71 -27.42 -20.97
C ASN A 15 14.48 -25.99 -20.45
N PHE A 16 14.01 -25.11 -21.31
CA PHE A 16 13.34 -23.89 -20.86
C PHE A 16 12.00 -24.30 -20.25
N ALA A 17 11.96 -24.41 -18.91
CA ALA A 17 10.68 -24.35 -18.22
C ALA A 17 9.99 -23.04 -18.64
N PRO A 18 8.72 -23.07 -19.07
CA PRO A 18 8.02 -21.83 -19.33
C PRO A 18 8.03 -21.01 -18.05
N ALA A 19 8.55 -19.79 -18.10
CA ALA A 19 8.40 -18.83 -17.02
C ALA A 19 6.90 -18.77 -16.73
N LEU A 20 6.48 -19.17 -15.52
CA LEU A 20 5.13 -18.95 -15.04
C LEU A 20 4.86 -17.45 -15.24
N SER A 21 3.96 -17.13 -16.17
CA SER A 21 3.49 -15.76 -16.35
C SER A 21 2.93 -15.32 -15.00
N ALA A 22 3.61 -14.39 -14.33
CA ALA A 22 3.16 -13.86 -13.05
C ALA A 22 1.81 -13.17 -13.28
N SER A 23 0.75 -13.71 -12.67
CA SER A 23 -0.55 -13.03 -12.67
C SER A 23 -0.50 -11.84 -11.71
N PHE A 24 -0.83 -10.65 -12.21
CA PHE A 24 -0.94 -9.42 -11.43
C PHE A 24 -2.40 -9.05 -11.10
N ASP A 25 -3.38 -9.77 -11.66
CA ASP A 25 -4.81 -9.64 -11.33
C ASP A 25 -5.24 -10.77 -10.39
N ALA A 26 -4.57 -10.88 -9.25
CA ALA A 26 -4.86 -11.87 -8.22
C ALA A 26 -4.32 -11.42 -6.86
N PRO A 27 -4.82 -11.99 -5.74
CA PRO A 27 -4.20 -11.79 -4.43
C PRO A 27 -2.71 -12.17 -4.43
N THR A 28 -1.89 -11.35 -3.78
CA THR A 28 -0.46 -11.65 -3.59
C THR A 28 -0.27 -12.88 -2.72
N ARG A 29 0.56 -13.79 -3.22
CA ARG A 29 0.95 -15.01 -2.50
C ARG A 29 2.20 -14.76 -1.64
N ASP A 30 2.29 -15.52 -0.56
CA ASP A 30 3.49 -15.64 0.26
C ASP A 30 3.80 -17.12 0.51
N ASP A 31 4.98 -17.40 1.07
CA ASP A 31 5.46 -18.74 1.40
C ASP A 31 5.49 -18.99 2.93
N GLY A 32 4.84 -18.12 3.71
CA GLY A 32 4.88 -18.14 5.18
C GLY A 32 6.22 -17.75 5.81
N ARG A 33 7.23 -17.39 5.01
CA ARG A 33 8.55 -16.97 5.48
C ARG A 33 8.71 -15.45 5.42
N TRP A 34 9.49 -14.95 6.37
CA TRP A 34 9.85 -13.53 6.48
C TRP A 34 10.47 -13.04 5.17
N TYR A 35 9.95 -11.93 4.65
CA TYR A 35 10.49 -11.27 3.47
C TYR A 35 11.56 -10.25 3.86
N TYR A 36 12.84 -10.58 3.64
CA TYR A 36 13.96 -9.69 3.92
C TYR A 36 14.44 -8.98 2.66
N VAL A 37 14.59 -7.65 2.74
CA VAL A 37 15.18 -6.85 1.66
C VAL A 37 16.69 -6.86 1.80
N LEU A 38 17.39 -7.09 0.69
CA LEU A 38 18.84 -7.02 0.65
C LEU A 38 19.30 -5.56 0.76
N ASN A 39 20.23 -5.26 1.67
CA ASN A 39 20.70 -3.89 1.94
C ASN A 39 21.24 -3.18 0.70
N ASN A 40 21.88 -3.93 -0.22
CA ASN A 40 22.43 -3.38 -1.47
C ASN A 40 21.36 -2.97 -2.50
N SER A 41 20.09 -3.28 -2.24
CA SER A 41 18.96 -2.94 -3.10
C SER A 41 18.23 -1.69 -2.63
N LEU A 42 18.57 -1.15 -1.46
CA LEU A 42 17.89 0.02 -0.92
C LEU A 42 18.23 1.31 -1.69
N PRO A 43 17.25 2.22 -1.81
CA PRO A 43 17.48 3.55 -2.34
C PRO A 43 18.42 4.34 -1.42
N SER A 44 19.16 5.29 -1.99
CA SER A 44 20.04 6.20 -1.24
C SER A 44 19.29 7.33 -0.54
N GLU A 45 18.05 7.58 -0.94
CA GLU A 45 17.20 8.67 -0.46
C GLU A 45 15.81 8.13 -0.10
N ALA A 46 15.12 8.82 0.80
CA ALA A 46 13.76 8.45 1.22
C ALA A 46 12.70 8.75 0.15
N HIS A 47 13.02 9.60 -0.83
CA HIS A 47 12.08 10.05 -1.87
C HIS A 47 12.51 9.49 -3.22
N HIS A 48 11.70 8.59 -3.81
CA HIS A 48 11.95 8.05 -5.14
C HIS A 48 10.68 7.39 -5.71
N GLN A 49 10.65 7.15 -7.02
CA GLN A 49 9.55 6.46 -7.71
C GLN A 49 10.00 5.09 -8.23
N ARG A 50 10.64 4.32 -7.34
CA ARG A 50 11.26 3.02 -7.67
C ARG A 50 10.81 1.90 -6.75
N HIS A 51 9.67 2.06 -6.07
CA HIS A 51 9.19 1.07 -5.12
C HIS A 51 8.81 -0.23 -5.81
N GLN A 52 8.13 -0.16 -6.97
CA GLN A 52 7.81 -1.34 -7.75
C GLN A 52 9.07 -2.08 -8.22
N GLU A 53 10.10 -1.33 -8.65
CA GLU A 53 11.35 -1.88 -9.15
C GLU A 53 12.22 -2.51 -8.04
N ILE A 54 12.29 -1.87 -6.88
CA ILE A 54 13.18 -2.27 -5.78
C ILE A 54 12.51 -3.33 -4.91
N PHE A 55 11.29 -3.06 -4.44
CA PHE A 55 10.61 -3.92 -3.48
C PHE A 55 9.69 -4.95 -4.16
N GLY A 56 9.39 -4.79 -5.44
CA GLY A 56 8.43 -5.61 -6.17
C GLY A 56 9.02 -6.78 -6.98
N ARG A 57 10.35 -6.97 -6.99
CA ARG A 57 11.04 -7.94 -7.87
C ARG A 57 10.49 -9.36 -7.77
N ASP A 58 10.23 -9.82 -6.55
CA ASP A 58 9.72 -11.16 -6.25
C ASP A 58 8.25 -11.14 -5.79
N ILE A 59 7.58 -10.01 -5.98
CA ILE A 59 6.20 -9.78 -5.55
C ILE A 59 5.28 -9.87 -6.75
N THR A 60 4.21 -10.64 -6.62
CA THR A 60 3.16 -10.83 -7.65
C THR A 60 1.82 -10.36 -7.12
N GLY A 61 0.79 -10.33 -7.96
CA GLY A 61 -0.56 -9.95 -7.55
C GLY A 61 -0.71 -8.48 -7.13
N TYR A 62 -1.77 -8.20 -6.36
CA TYR A 62 -2.18 -6.85 -6.01
C TYR A 62 -1.13 -6.03 -5.25
N ASN A 63 -0.30 -6.62 -4.40
CA ASN A 63 0.77 -5.89 -3.73
C ASN A 63 1.79 -5.31 -4.71
N HIS A 64 2.08 -6.00 -5.82
CA HIS A 64 2.96 -5.46 -6.86
C HIS A 64 2.35 -4.19 -7.49
N MET A 65 1.01 -4.14 -7.58
CA MET A 65 0.27 -2.96 -8.03
C MET A 65 0.22 -1.87 -6.96
N VAL A 66 0.18 -2.21 -5.67
CA VAL A 66 0.32 -1.24 -4.56
C VAL A 66 1.67 -0.53 -4.63
N LEU A 67 2.76 -1.25 -4.88
CA LEU A 67 4.08 -0.62 -5.02
C LEU A 67 4.13 0.36 -6.20
N LYS A 68 3.48 0.02 -7.32
CA LYS A 68 3.32 0.93 -8.45
C LYS A 68 2.46 2.15 -8.11
N ALA A 69 1.41 1.97 -7.30
CA ALA A 69 0.56 3.05 -6.82
C ALA A 69 1.35 4.01 -5.91
N ILE A 70 2.25 3.49 -5.05
CA ILE A 70 3.17 4.31 -4.27
C ILE A 70 4.01 5.21 -5.19
N ASP A 71 4.56 4.65 -6.28
CA ASP A 71 5.37 5.42 -7.24
C ASP A 71 4.56 6.56 -7.91
N GLN A 72 3.27 6.34 -8.17
CA GLN A 72 2.37 7.39 -8.68
C GLN A 72 2.13 8.49 -7.63
N VAL A 73 1.83 8.09 -6.38
CA VAL A 73 1.57 9.03 -5.29
C VAL A 73 2.82 9.84 -4.94
N GLN A 74 3.98 9.20 -4.80
CA GLN A 74 5.25 9.89 -4.55
C GLN A 74 5.61 10.86 -5.68
N GLY A 75 5.25 10.56 -6.92
CA GLY A 75 5.45 11.44 -8.07
C GLY A 75 4.74 12.79 -7.96
N THR A 76 3.70 12.90 -7.14
CA THR A 76 3.00 14.16 -6.88
C THR A 76 3.80 15.11 -5.99
N ALA A 77 4.77 14.59 -5.23
CA ALA A 77 5.63 15.35 -4.32
C ALA A 77 6.98 14.65 -4.12
N LEU A 78 7.91 14.89 -5.06
CA LEU A 78 9.24 14.27 -5.05
C LEU A 78 10.13 14.70 -3.87
N ASP A 79 9.78 15.75 -3.15
CA ASP A 79 10.44 16.26 -1.95
C ASP A 79 9.65 15.96 -0.65
N GLY A 80 8.61 15.12 -0.77
CA GLY A 80 7.67 14.77 0.29
C GLY A 80 6.42 15.66 0.37
N GLY A 81 6.46 16.90 -0.14
CA GLY A 81 5.30 17.79 -0.21
C GLY A 81 4.85 18.42 1.11
N GLY A 82 5.56 18.14 2.20
CA GLY A 82 5.26 18.60 3.56
C GLY A 82 4.37 17.65 4.35
N TYR A 83 4.48 17.73 5.67
CA TYR A 83 3.67 16.98 6.62
C TYR A 83 2.74 17.91 7.42
N PHE A 84 1.46 17.55 7.54
CA PHE A 84 0.50 18.34 8.29
C PHE A 84 -0.62 17.50 8.92
N MET A 85 -0.58 17.35 10.24
CA MET A 85 -1.62 16.69 11.04
C MET A 85 -2.73 17.65 11.48
N GLY A 86 -2.50 18.97 11.45
CA GLY A 86 -3.24 20.05 12.14
C GLY A 86 -4.68 19.72 12.55
N ARG A 87 -4.81 19.07 13.72
CA ARG A 87 -6.09 18.60 14.29
C ARG A 87 -7.06 19.75 14.56
N ASP A 88 -6.51 20.89 14.99
CA ASP A 88 -7.26 22.09 15.35
C ASP A 88 -7.26 23.16 14.24
N ALA A 89 -6.77 22.82 13.04
CA ALA A 89 -6.73 23.75 11.93
C ALA A 89 -8.11 23.88 11.24
N THR A 90 -8.31 24.97 10.49
CA THR A 90 -9.50 25.16 9.64
C THR A 90 -9.09 25.33 8.18
N PRO A 91 -9.50 24.44 7.25
CA PRO A 91 -10.07 23.12 7.55
C PRO A 91 -9.05 22.25 8.29
N PRO A 92 -9.49 21.26 9.09
CA PRO A 92 -8.59 20.33 9.76
C PRO A 92 -7.77 19.57 8.72
N GLU A 93 -6.61 19.03 9.14
CA GLU A 93 -5.78 18.01 8.48
C GLU A 93 -5.95 17.87 6.94
N SER A 94 -4.87 18.11 6.18
CA SER A 94 -4.87 17.77 4.75
C SER A 94 -4.48 16.29 4.62
N PRO A 95 -5.41 15.38 4.28
CA PRO A 95 -5.08 13.96 4.30
C PRO A 95 -4.04 13.65 3.22
N ILE A 96 -4.20 14.22 2.02
CA ILE A 96 -3.22 14.15 0.94
C ILE A 96 -3.13 15.47 0.18
N GLY A 97 -1.94 15.78 -0.32
CA GLY A 97 -1.56 17.09 -0.86
C GLY A 97 -1.96 17.39 -2.31
N HIS A 98 -2.69 16.49 -2.96
CA HIS A 98 -3.07 16.58 -4.38
C HIS A 98 -4.51 16.11 -4.59
N ILE A 99 -5.07 16.40 -5.76
CA ILE A 99 -6.42 15.96 -6.12
C ILE A 99 -6.39 14.45 -6.32
N LEU A 100 -6.98 13.71 -5.38
CA LEU A 100 -7.12 12.27 -5.47
C LEU A 100 -8.43 11.92 -6.18
N GLN A 101 -8.37 11.04 -7.16
CA GLN A 101 -9.53 10.62 -7.94
C GLN A 101 -9.69 9.10 -7.92
N LEU A 102 -10.92 8.62 -7.81
CA LEU A 102 -11.28 7.25 -8.08
C LEU A 102 -12.07 7.20 -9.38
N PHE A 103 -11.54 6.51 -10.39
CA PHE A 103 -12.17 6.38 -11.70
C PHE A 103 -12.57 7.75 -12.30
N GLU A 104 -11.63 8.69 -12.27
CA GLU A 104 -11.78 10.07 -12.78
C GLU A 104 -12.73 10.97 -11.96
N LYS A 105 -13.40 10.42 -10.93
CA LYS A 105 -14.23 11.19 -10.00
C LYS A 105 -13.41 11.63 -8.77
N PRO A 106 -13.42 12.91 -8.38
CA PRO A 106 -12.63 13.40 -7.25
C PRO A 106 -13.15 12.86 -5.91
N LEU A 107 -12.25 12.35 -5.07
CA LEU A 107 -12.54 11.93 -3.68
C LEU A 107 -12.28 13.04 -2.67
N LEU A 108 -11.47 14.03 -3.04
CA LEU A 108 -11.00 15.10 -2.18
C LEU A 108 -10.71 16.36 -3.00
N SER A 109 -11.07 17.52 -2.45
CA SER A 109 -10.47 18.81 -2.84
C SER A 109 -9.45 19.20 -1.76
N PRO A 110 -8.14 19.05 -2.02
CA PRO A 110 -7.12 19.19 -0.98
C PRO A 110 -6.97 20.67 -0.59
N PRO A 111 -7.08 21.01 0.71
CA PRO A 111 -6.94 22.40 1.15
C PRO A 111 -5.47 22.85 1.23
N ARG A 112 -4.52 21.93 1.18
CA ARG A 112 -3.07 22.17 1.34
C ARG A 112 -2.28 21.16 0.49
N LYS A 113 -1.00 21.45 0.28
CA LYS A 113 -0.06 20.51 -0.38
C LYS A 113 0.53 19.45 0.55
N ALA A 114 0.40 19.63 1.85
CA ALA A 114 0.93 18.70 2.84
C ALA A 114 0.06 17.44 2.95
N SER A 115 0.65 16.38 3.51
CA SER A 115 0.01 15.07 3.69
C SER A 115 0.05 14.59 5.14
N TYR A 116 -0.75 13.57 5.43
CA TYR A 116 -0.75 12.80 6.67
C TYR A 116 -0.68 11.29 6.38
N CYS A 117 -0.35 10.47 7.37
CA CYS A 117 -0.02 9.06 7.16
C CYS A 117 -1.21 8.23 6.64
N THR A 118 -2.41 8.45 7.19
CA THR A 118 -3.64 7.77 6.74
C THR A 118 -4.00 8.18 5.31
N GLY A 119 -3.88 9.46 4.97
CA GLY A 119 -4.18 9.95 3.62
C GLY A 119 -3.14 9.52 2.58
N ALA A 120 -1.87 9.40 2.95
CA ALA A 120 -0.83 8.82 2.09
C ALA A 120 -1.15 7.35 1.75
N THR A 121 -1.45 6.53 2.77
CA THR A 121 -1.81 5.13 2.54
C THR A 121 -3.13 4.97 1.80
N TYR A 122 -4.10 5.86 2.03
CA TYR A 122 -5.37 5.85 1.30
C TYR A 122 -5.21 6.24 -0.18
N ALA A 123 -4.37 7.24 -0.47
CA ALA A 123 -4.06 7.61 -1.85
C ALA A 123 -3.44 6.44 -2.62
N ALA A 124 -2.48 5.73 -2.01
CA ALA A 124 -1.89 4.53 -2.61
C ALA A 124 -2.93 3.41 -2.81
N PHE A 125 -3.89 3.24 -1.88
CA PHE A 125 -5.01 2.32 -2.06
C PHE A 125 -5.91 2.70 -3.24
N VAL A 126 -6.31 3.97 -3.34
CA VAL A 126 -7.16 4.47 -4.44
C VAL A 126 -6.45 4.33 -5.78
N GLU A 127 -5.16 4.69 -5.86
CA GLU A 127 -4.40 4.50 -7.10
C GLU A 127 -4.21 3.02 -7.44
N THR A 128 -4.10 2.15 -6.44
CA THR A 128 -4.12 0.69 -6.66
C THR A 128 -5.42 0.26 -7.35
N LEU A 129 -6.57 0.76 -6.89
CA LEU A 129 -7.87 0.49 -7.54
C LEU A 129 -7.93 1.03 -8.96
N ASN A 130 -7.45 2.25 -9.20
CA ASN A 130 -7.37 2.84 -10.54
C ASN A 130 -6.53 1.98 -11.50
N ILE A 131 -5.45 1.38 -11.00
CA ILE A 131 -4.57 0.49 -11.77
C ILE A 131 -5.24 -0.85 -12.08
N ILE A 132 -5.85 -1.51 -11.08
CA ILE A 132 -6.27 -2.91 -11.20
C ILE A 132 -7.69 -3.11 -11.70
N ILE A 133 -8.56 -2.10 -11.57
CA ILE A 133 -9.95 -2.18 -12.03
C ILE A 133 -10.03 -1.68 -13.49
N PRO A 134 -10.36 -2.56 -14.45
CA PRO A 134 -10.45 -2.21 -15.86
C PRO A 134 -11.53 -1.14 -16.10
N ALA A 135 -11.31 -0.28 -17.08
CA ALA A 135 -12.27 0.79 -17.43
C ALA A 135 -13.69 0.27 -17.69
N SER A 136 -13.83 -0.93 -18.24
CA SER A 136 -15.12 -1.59 -18.49
C SER A 136 -15.92 -1.92 -17.21
N GLU A 137 -15.26 -2.07 -16.07
CA GLU A 137 -15.90 -2.39 -14.79
C GLU A 137 -16.25 -1.13 -13.97
N ARG A 138 -15.57 0.01 -14.22
CA ARG A 138 -15.67 1.22 -13.37
C ARG A 138 -17.08 1.80 -13.28
N ALA A 139 -17.89 1.66 -14.34
CA ALA A 139 -19.28 2.11 -14.36
C ALA A 139 -20.20 1.33 -13.41
N ALA A 140 -19.75 0.18 -12.89
CA ALA A 140 -20.49 -0.59 -11.89
C ALA A 140 -20.43 0.03 -10.48
N LEU A 141 -19.57 1.04 -10.25
CA LEU A 141 -19.52 1.74 -8.98
C LEU A 141 -20.76 2.64 -8.84
N SER A 142 -21.68 2.24 -7.95
CA SER A 142 -22.87 3.02 -7.62
C SER A 142 -22.52 4.30 -6.86
N GLU A 143 -23.37 5.32 -6.96
CA GLU A 143 -23.10 6.63 -6.36
C GLU A 143 -23.02 6.59 -4.82
N ASP A 144 -23.80 5.73 -4.16
CA ASP A 144 -23.74 5.50 -2.72
C ASP A 144 -22.40 4.90 -2.25
N ARG A 145 -21.83 3.97 -3.02
CA ARG A 145 -20.51 3.37 -2.75
C ARG A 145 -19.38 4.34 -3.06
N PHE A 146 -19.49 5.08 -4.15
CA PHE A 146 -18.58 6.19 -4.43
C PHE A 146 -18.59 7.22 -3.28
N GLU A 147 -19.78 7.61 -2.82
CA GLU A 147 -19.99 8.48 -1.68
C GLU A 147 -19.36 7.93 -0.39
N ALA A 148 -19.44 6.61 -0.18
CA ALA A 148 -18.81 5.95 0.95
C ALA A 148 -17.28 5.99 0.95
N LEU A 149 -16.65 6.23 -0.21
CA LEU A 149 -15.20 6.33 -0.39
C LEU A 149 -14.69 7.78 -0.35
N ARG A 150 -15.57 8.79 -0.36
CA ARG A 150 -15.12 10.19 -0.31
C ARG A 150 -14.44 10.52 1.02
N MET A 151 -13.42 11.38 0.93
CA MET A 151 -12.63 11.85 2.09
C MET A 151 -13.25 13.10 2.74
N GLN A 152 -14.28 13.66 2.12
CA GLN A 152 -15.05 14.82 2.56
C GLN A 152 -16.55 14.53 2.46
N GLU A 153 -17.35 15.27 3.21
CA GLU A 153 -18.79 15.31 3.04
C GLU A 153 -19.19 16.09 1.77
N LEU A 154 -20.48 16.10 1.42
CA LEU A 154 -20.99 16.76 0.21
C LEU A 154 -20.74 18.28 0.20
N ASP A 155 -20.71 18.89 1.38
CA ASP A 155 -20.44 20.31 1.57
C ASP A 155 -18.93 20.64 1.63
N GLY A 156 -18.05 19.65 1.41
CA GLY A 156 -16.60 19.81 1.45
C GLY A 156 -16.00 19.79 2.85
N THR A 157 -16.80 19.60 3.90
CA THR A 157 -16.32 19.43 5.27
C THR A 157 -15.61 18.08 5.45
N ARG A 158 -14.81 17.97 6.52
CA ARG A 158 -14.11 16.73 6.87
C ARG A 158 -15.13 15.65 7.25
N ARG A 159 -14.87 14.43 6.78
CA ARG A 159 -15.56 13.24 7.25
C ARG A 159 -15.02 12.79 8.61
N GLU A 160 -15.93 12.47 9.53
CA GLU A 160 -15.59 12.02 10.88
C GLU A 160 -14.90 10.65 10.89
N ASP A 161 -14.06 10.42 11.89
CA ASP A 161 -13.45 9.11 12.11
C ASP A 161 -14.54 8.07 12.36
N HIS A 162 -14.28 6.83 11.96
CA HIS A 162 -15.22 5.70 11.99
C HIS A 162 -16.46 5.83 11.06
N VAL A 163 -16.62 6.93 10.29
CA VAL A 163 -17.75 7.13 9.39
C VAL A 163 -17.40 6.79 7.94
N LYS A 164 -18.16 5.85 7.34
CA LYS A 164 -17.94 5.27 5.99
C LYS A 164 -16.48 4.78 5.79
N PHE A 165 -16.04 4.61 4.55
CA PHE A 165 -14.74 3.98 4.27
C PHE A 165 -13.56 4.82 4.75
N TRP A 166 -13.50 6.10 4.34
CA TRP A 166 -12.38 6.97 4.70
C TRP A 166 -12.30 7.21 6.21
N GLY A 167 -13.42 7.47 6.90
CA GLY A 167 -13.42 7.67 8.34
C GLY A 167 -12.90 6.46 9.10
N ARG A 168 -13.25 5.24 8.64
CA ARG A 168 -12.70 3.99 9.18
C ARG A 168 -11.21 3.84 8.86
N TRP A 169 -10.78 4.17 7.65
CA TRP A 169 -9.37 4.15 7.26
C TRP A 169 -8.52 5.12 8.10
N ASN A 170 -9.09 6.29 8.41
CA ASN A 170 -8.45 7.36 9.17
C ASN A 170 -8.43 7.11 10.68
N ALA A 171 -9.29 6.23 11.18
CA ALA A 171 -9.41 5.96 12.60
C ALA A 171 -8.10 5.37 13.18
N ASP A 172 -7.83 5.72 14.43
CA ASP A 172 -6.65 5.25 15.16
C ASP A 172 -6.61 3.72 15.31
N ASN A 173 -5.40 3.18 15.53
CA ASN A 173 -5.10 1.79 15.90
C ASN A 173 -5.36 0.71 14.85
N THR A 174 -6.55 0.64 14.25
CA THR A 174 -7.03 -0.49 13.43
C THR A 174 -7.54 -0.09 12.06
N GLY A 175 -7.40 1.18 11.65
CA GLY A 175 -8.15 1.73 10.53
C GLY A 175 -8.09 0.97 9.20
N HIS A 176 -6.95 0.36 8.84
CA HIS A 176 -6.87 -0.46 7.62
C HIS A 176 -7.68 -1.75 7.75
N SER A 177 -7.64 -2.38 8.92
CA SER A 177 -8.42 -3.58 9.23
C SER A 177 -9.91 -3.27 9.22
N ASP A 178 -10.32 -2.15 9.81
CA ASP A 178 -11.72 -1.77 9.90
C ASP A 178 -12.31 -1.44 8.51
N ALA A 179 -11.57 -0.70 7.70
CA ALA A 179 -12.01 -0.34 6.34
C ALA A 179 -11.96 -1.53 5.36
N LEU A 180 -10.85 -2.26 5.30
CA LEU A 180 -10.65 -3.30 4.30
C LEU A 180 -11.27 -4.65 4.70
N ILE A 181 -11.37 -4.97 5.98
CA ILE A 181 -11.79 -6.30 6.42
C ILE A 181 -13.24 -6.25 6.90
N GLN A 182 -13.52 -5.45 7.92
CA GLN A 182 -14.84 -5.42 8.54
C GLN A 182 -15.87 -4.73 7.63
N TYR A 183 -15.54 -3.54 7.11
CA TYR A 183 -16.49 -2.72 6.36
C TYR A 183 -16.72 -3.18 4.92
N THR A 184 -15.65 -3.59 4.23
CA THR A 184 -15.74 -3.93 2.79
C THR A 184 -15.39 -5.37 2.46
N GLY A 185 -14.67 -6.07 3.34
CA GLY A 185 -14.17 -7.42 3.09
C GLY A 185 -13.17 -7.54 1.93
N MET A 186 -12.60 -6.44 1.44
CA MET A 186 -11.57 -6.41 0.41
C MET A 186 -10.23 -6.99 0.89
N GLY A 187 -9.95 -6.97 2.19
CA GLY A 187 -8.67 -7.31 2.77
C GLY A 187 -8.67 -8.54 3.68
N LYS A 188 -7.46 -8.95 4.06
CA LYS A 188 -7.21 -10.02 5.03
C LYS A 188 -6.05 -9.65 5.95
N VAL A 189 -6.15 -9.99 7.23
CA VAL A 189 -5.03 -9.86 8.18
C VAL A 189 -3.92 -10.85 7.82
N MET A 190 -2.68 -10.37 7.82
CA MET A 190 -1.49 -11.20 7.60
C MET A 190 -0.64 -11.25 8.86
N PRO A 191 -0.11 -12.43 9.24
CA PRO A 191 0.89 -12.49 10.29
C PRO A 191 2.23 -11.88 9.79
N PRO A 192 3.08 -11.32 10.69
CA PRO A 192 4.29 -10.59 10.29
C PRO A 192 5.27 -11.37 9.41
N ASN A 193 5.37 -12.69 9.59
CA ASN A 193 6.21 -13.55 8.75
C ASN A 193 5.66 -13.73 7.33
N SER A 194 4.35 -13.60 7.12
CA SER A 194 3.70 -13.71 5.82
C SER A 194 3.53 -12.35 5.13
N ALA A 195 3.92 -11.25 5.80
CA ALA A 195 3.88 -9.92 5.25
C ALA A 195 4.74 -9.82 3.98
N ARG A 196 4.25 -9.08 2.99
CA ARG A 196 4.91 -8.82 1.71
C ARG A 196 4.85 -7.34 1.39
N PRO A 197 5.89 -6.78 0.76
CA PRO A 197 5.89 -5.39 0.32
C PRO A 197 4.56 -5.04 -0.37
N GLY A 198 3.95 -3.90 -0.05
CA GLY A 198 2.61 -3.53 -0.49
C GLY A 198 1.46 -3.88 0.47
N ASP A 199 1.71 -4.63 1.57
CA ASP A 199 0.71 -4.79 2.64
C ASP A 199 0.53 -3.46 3.39
N PHE A 200 -0.72 -3.10 3.70
CA PHE A 200 -1.04 -1.95 4.55
C PHE A 200 -0.80 -2.30 6.01
N VAL A 201 -0.27 -1.37 6.79
CA VAL A 201 0.10 -1.62 8.19
C VAL A 201 -0.36 -0.50 9.10
N ASN A 202 -1.04 -0.88 10.17
CA ASN A 202 -1.21 -0.04 11.34
C ASN A 202 -0.12 -0.37 12.36
N ILE A 203 0.69 0.63 12.71
CA ILE A 203 1.68 0.54 13.79
C ILE A 203 1.08 1.20 15.02
N ILE A 204 1.19 0.53 16.17
CA ILE A 204 0.97 1.15 17.49
C ILE A 204 2.31 1.13 18.21
N TRP A 205 2.83 2.32 18.52
CA TRP A 205 4.08 2.47 19.26
C TRP A 205 3.90 2.18 20.76
N LYS A 206 5.00 1.97 21.49
CA LYS A 206 4.96 1.77 22.96
C LYS A 206 4.37 2.97 23.74
N ASN A 207 4.37 4.16 23.16
CA ASN A 207 3.72 5.36 23.71
C ASN A 207 2.25 5.50 23.28
N ASN A 208 1.65 4.46 22.68
CA ASN A 208 0.28 4.41 22.17
C ASN A 208 -0.06 5.38 21.02
N HIS A 209 0.93 5.95 20.34
CA HIS A 209 0.67 6.66 19.09
C HIS A 209 0.48 5.68 17.93
N GLY A 210 -0.52 5.93 17.10
CA GLY A 210 -0.79 5.20 15.86
C GLY A 210 0.03 5.73 14.69
N HIS A 211 0.28 4.88 13.69
CA HIS A 211 0.84 5.30 12.40
C HIS A 211 0.39 4.35 11.29
N ALA A 212 -0.13 4.91 10.19
CA ALA A 212 -0.55 4.15 9.02
C ALA A 212 0.58 4.15 7.97
N VAL A 213 1.02 2.97 7.54
CA VAL A 213 2.14 2.84 6.59
C VAL A 213 1.86 1.74 5.55
N ILE A 214 2.67 1.66 4.50
CA ILE A 214 2.71 0.51 3.59
C ILE A 214 4.06 -0.19 3.76
N PHE A 215 4.02 -1.49 4.01
CA PHE A 215 5.21 -2.29 4.24
C PHE A 215 6.07 -2.39 2.97
N LEU A 216 7.39 -2.25 3.11
CA LEU A 216 8.36 -2.40 2.02
C LEU A 216 9.29 -3.60 2.20
N GLY A 217 9.35 -4.16 3.42
CA GLY A 217 10.13 -5.36 3.72
C GLY A 217 10.82 -5.32 5.07
N TRP A 218 11.40 -6.45 5.47
CA TRP A 218 12.17 -6.56 6.71
C TRP A 218 13.66 -6.39 6.46
N GLN A 219 14.37 -5.89 7.47
CA GLN A 219 15.83 -5.95 7.55
C GLN A 219 16.27 -6.49 8.90
N ILE A 220 17.46 -7.06 8.92
CA ILE A 220 18.17 -7.41 10.15
C ILE A 220 19.41 -6.52 10.20
N ASP A 221 19.56 -5.76 11.28
CA ASP A 221 20.76 -4.95 11.46
C ASP A 221 21.95 -5.79 11.97
N ALA A 222 23.12 -5.16 12.07
CA ALA A 222 24.34 -5.83 12.53
C ALA A 222 24.25 -6.41 13.95
N LYS A 223 23.27 -6.00 14.76
CA LYS A 223 23.02 -6.50 16.12
C LYS A 223 21.95 -7.60 16.15
N GLY A 224 21.39 -7.97 15.00
CA GLY A 224 20.29 -8.93 14.91
C GLY A 224 18.91 -8.33 15.16
N GLU A 225 18.79 -7.00 15.31
CA GLU A 225 17.49 -6.36 15.51
C GLU A 225 16.73 -6.28 14.19
N LYS A 226 15.43 -6.62 14.26
CA LYS A 226 14.55 -6.59 13.10
C LYS A 226 13.99 -5.19 12.90
N ASN A 227 14.24 -4.63 11.72
CA ASN A 227 13.70 -3.35 11.28
C ASN A 227 12.63 -3.57 10.21
N MET A 228 11.52 -2.85 10.33
CA MET A 228 10.48 -2.77 9.32
C MET A 228 10.74 -1.56 8.44
N LEU A 229 10.92 -1.78 7.14
CA LEU A 229 10.90 -0.73 6.13
C LEU A 229 9.46 -0.47 5.71
N TYR A 230 9.13 0.81 5.53
CA TYR A 230 7.78 1.21 5.14
C TYR A 230 7.78 2.55 4.40
N TRP A 231 6.76 2.77 3.59
CA TRP A 231 6.45 4.05 2.96
C TRP A 231 5.24 4.68 3.68
N SER A 232 5.28 5.99 3.95
CA SER A 232 4.18 6.72 4.58
C SER A 232 4.34 8.25 4.40
N SER A 233 3.57 9.03 5.16
CA SER A 233 3.78 10.46 5.37
C SER A 233 4.08 10.78 6.83
N GLN A 234 5.17 11.49 7.11
CA GLN A 234 5.59 11.82 8.49
C GLN A 234 6.53 13.03 8.55
N PRO A 235 6.75 13.62 9.74
CA PRO A 235 7.67 14.76 9.88
C PRO A 235 9.09 14.45 9.40
N ALA A 236 9.60 13.26 9.71
CA ALA A 236 10.97 12.85 9.40
C ALA A 236 11.28 12.74 7.90
N THR A 237 10.25 12.60 7.07
CA THR A 237 10.34 12.51 5.60
C THR A 237 9.80 13.75 4.90
N ASN A 238 9.50 14.82 5.65
CA ASN A 238 8.85 16.03 5.12
C ASN A 238 7.57 15.70 4.30
N GLY A 239 6.70 14.84 4.84
CA GLY A 239 5.55 14.32 4.11
C GLY A 239 5.84 12.93 3.54
N LEU A 240 5.49 12.67 2.28
CA LEU A 240 5.61 11.35 1.65
C LEU A 240 7.07 10.85 1.62
N GLY A 241 7.32 9.60 1.97
CA GLY A 241 8.63 8.97 1.77
C GLY A 241 8.84 7.67 2.54
N ASP A 242 9.96 7.03 2.23
CA ASP A 242 10.44 5.82 2.89
C ASP A 242 11.00 6.11 4.28
N SER A 243 10.73 5.19 5.20
CA SER A 243 11.31 5.22 6.53
C SER A 243 11.41 3.81 7.09
N GLN A 244 11.91 3.73 8.32
CA GLN A 244 12.09 2.46 9.00
C GLN A 244 11.88 2.59 10.50
N THR A 245 11.59 1.46 11.13
CA THR A 245 11.54 1.37 12.59
C THR A 245 11.99 0.02 13.09
N ARG A 246 12.50 -0.01 14.33
CA ARG A 246 12.76 -1.26 15.03
C ARG A 246 11.45 -1.88 15.46
N LEU A 247 11.28 -3.18 15.22
CA LEU A 247 10.12 -3.90 15.72
C LEU A 247 10.04 -3.83 17.26
N SER A 248 11.18 -3.77 17.93
CA SER A 248 11.29 -3.60 19.39
C SER A 248 10.77 -2.25 19.91
N ASN A 249 10.54 -1.25 19.06
CA ASN A 249 9.90 0.03 19.43
C ASN A 249 8.37 -0.02 19.34
N THR A 250 7.82 -1.03 18.65
CA THR A 250 6.37 -1.18 18.47
C THR A 250 5.75 -1.91 19.66
N LYS A 251 4.51 -1.54 20.00
CA LYS A 251 3.63 -2.30 20.90
C LYS A 251 2.90 -3.38 20.09
N SER A 252 2.41 -3.03 18.91
CA SER A 252 1.80 -3.96 17.96
C SER A 252 1.92 -3.44 16.53
N VAL A 253 1.81 -4.37 15.59
CA VAL A 253 1.71 -4.11 14.15
C VAL A 253 0.64 -5.02 13.57
N THR A 254 -0.27 -4.45 12.76
CA THR A 254 -1.33 -5.21 12.08
C THR A 254 -1.14 -5.06 10.59
N PHE A 255 -0.80 -6.16 9.90
CA PHE A 255 -0.66 -6.17 8.45
C PHE A 255 -1.99 -6.57 7.81
N VAL A 256 -2.41 -5.81 6.79
CA VAL A 256 -3.62 -6.04 6.01
C VAL A 256 -3.26 -6.11 4.54
N ARG A 257 -3.52 -7.25 3.92
CA ARG A 257 -3.31 -7.47 2.48
C ARG A 257 -4.60 -7.22 1.72
N LEU A 258 -4.53 -6.49 0.61
CA LEU A 258 -5.63 -6.40 -0.35
C LEU A 258 -5.77 -7.73 -1.10
N THR A 259 -6.97 -8.33 -1.04
CA THR A 259 -7.22 -9.66 -1.59
C THR A 259 -8.41 -9.72 -2.55
N ASP A 260 -9.41 -8.86 -2.39
CA ASP A 260 -10.62 -8.87 -3.23
C ASP A 260 -11.08 -7.44 -3.52
N PRO A 261 -10.35 -6.70 -4.37
CA PRO A 261 -10.65 -5.29 -4.67
C PRO A 261 -12.01 -5.08 -5.32
N ARG A 262 -12.58 -6.11 -5.98
CA ARG A 262 -13.87 -6.01 -6.68
C ARG A 262 -15.06 -5.93 -5.74
N LYS A 263 -14.87 -6.23 -4.44
CA LYS A 263 -15.89 -5.94 -3.42
C LYS A 263 -16.24 -4.46 -3.28
N ILE A 264 -15.42 -3.55 -3.82
CA ILE A 264 -15.78 -2.14 -3.95
C ILE A 264 -17.14 -1.92 -4.66
N PHE A 265 -17.57 -2.86 -5.50
CA PHE A 265 -18.84 -2.79 -6.24
C PHE A 265 -20.01 -3.42 -5.49
N SER A 266 -19.78 -4.14 -4.40
CA SER A 266 -20.80 -4.98 -3.77
C SER A 266 -20.89 -4.86 -2.26
N PHE A 267 -19.97 -4.17 -1.58
CA PHE A 267 -20.05 -3.98 -0.13
C PHE A 267 -21.32 -3.22 0.25
N ASP A 268 -21.82 -3.49 1.46
CA ASP A 268 -22.96 -2.81 2.05
C ASP A 268 -22.49 -1.57 2.80
N VAL A 269 -22.95 -0.39 2.37
CA VAL A 269 -22.55 0.90 2.95
C VAL A 269 -23.05 1.09 4.39
N ASP A 270 -24.04 0.31 4.81
CA ASP A 270 -24.60 0.34 6.17
C ASP A 270 -23.97 -0.69 7.10
N THR A 271 -22.91 -1.40 6.66
CA THR A 271 -22.18 -2.39 7.46
C THR A 271 -21.67 -1.77 8.76
N SER A 272 -22.10 -2.34 9.89
CA SER A 272 -21.54 -2.05 11.21
C SER A 272 -20.15 -2.68 11.35
N VAL A 273 -19.25 -1.98 12.03
CA VAL A 273 -17.89 -2.42 12.32
C VAL A 273 -17.71 -2.43 13.82
N ASP A 274 -17.14 -3.51 14.35
CA ASP A 274 -16.90 -3.64 15.77
C ASP A 274 -15.66 -2.83 16.15
N ASN A 275 -15.79 -1.98 17.18
CA ASN A 275 -14.71 -1.17 17.76
C ASN A 275 -14.07 -1.88 18.96
#